data_AF-A0A7C3SVV2-F1
#
_entry.id   AF-A0A7C3SVV2-F1
#
_cell.length_a   1.000
_cell.length_b   1.000
_cell.length_c   1.000
_cell.angle_alpha   90.00
_cell.angle_beta   90.00
_cell.angle_gamma   90.00
#
_symmetry.space_group_name_H-M   'P 1'
#
loop_
_entity.id
_entity.type
_entity.pdbx_description
1 polymer ?
#
loop_
_entity_poly.entity_id
_entity_poly.type
_entity_poly.pdbx_seq_one_letter_code
_entity_poly.pdbx_strand_id
1 'polypeptide(L)' 'MDIYQEKGYRDREHYLRSVADEYSIHYQLVLSIAENLGPKEDFNGLIIEIWDKKEIGDYEEDNDDDDWEDW' A
#
# COMPACT_ATOMS: atom_id res chain seq x y z
N MET A 1 25.31 5.58 6.14
CA MET A 1 23.94 5.77 6.64
C MET A 1 23.05 5.75 5.44
N ASP A 2 22.08 4.84 5.43
CA ASP A 2 21.06 4.83 4.39
C ASP A 2 19.95 5.82 4.74
N ILE A 3 19.23 6.36 3.75
CA ILE A 3 18.14 7.32 3.98
C ILE A 3 17.05 6.75 4.90
N TYR A 4 16.84 5.43 4.89
CA TYR A 4 15.91 4.78 5.82
C TYR A 4 16.40 4.88 7.28
N GLN A 5 17.71 4.70 7.50
CA GLN A 5 18.32 4.76 8.83
C GLN A 5 18.38 6.19 9.39
N GLU A 6 18.59 7.19 8.52
CA GLU A 6 18.50 8.60 8.89
C GLU A 6 17.10 9.00 9.36
N LYS A 7 16.07 8.33 8.86
CA LYS A 7 14.67 8.50 9.29
C LYS A 7 14.27 7.64 10.49
N GLY A 8 15.19 6.83 11.03
CA GLY A 8 14.93 5.97 12.18
C GLY A 8 14.38 4.58 11.85
N TYR A 9 14.36 4.19 10.57
CA TYR A 9 14.02 2.83 10.16
C TYR A 9 15.26 1.94 10.12
N ARG A 10 15.09 0.64 10.41
CA ARG A 10 16.21 -0.32 10.36
C ARG A 10 16.78 -0.46 8.94
N ASP A 11 15.90 -0.52 7.96
CA ASP A 11 16.16 -0.79 6.56
C ASP A 11 14.88 -0.51 5.72
N ARG A 12 14.95 -0.68 4.40
CA ARG A 12 13.82 -0.47 3.48
C ARG A 12 12.61 -1.33 3.85
N GLU A 13 12.81 -2.59 4.21
CA GLU A 13 11.69 -3.48 4.55
C GLU A 13 10.94 -2.95 5.77
N HIS A 14 11.67 -2.53 6.81
CA HIS A 14 11.10 -1.97 8.02
C HIS A 14 10.29 -0.70 7.74
N TYR A 15 10.77 0.17 6.85
CA TYR A 15 10.01 1.34 6.40
C TYR A 15 8.69 0.92 5.71
N LEU A 16 8.74 0.06 4.70
CA LEU A 16 7.54 -0.34 3.96
C LEU A 16 6.51 -1.07 4.83
N ARG A 17 6.95 -1.88 5.80
CA ARG A 17 6.05 -2.50 6.79
C ARG A 17 5.40 -1.46 7.69
N SER A 18 6.15 -0.48 8.18
CA SER A 18 5.58 0.60 9.01
C SER A 18 4.53 1.42 8.25
N VAL A 19 4.73 1.65 6.95
CA VAL A 19 3.74 2.31 6.10
C VAL A 19 2.48 1.45 5.93
N ALA A 20 2.63 0.15 5.71
CA ALA A 20 1.49 -0.77 5.64
C ALA A 20 0.63 -0.71 6.92
N ASP A 21 1.29 -0.73 8.09
CA ASP A 21 0.63 -0.63 9.39
C ASP A 21 -0.04 0.74 9.60
N GLU A 22 0.64 1.84 9.25
CA GLU A 22 0.13 3.23 9.41
C GLU A 22 -1.14 3.47 8.59
N TYR A 23 -1.17 2.98 7.34
CA TYR A 23 -2.32 3.17 6.44
C TYR A 23 -3.35 2.05 6.50
N SER A 24 -3.10 1.01 7.33
CA SER A 24 -3.92 -0.20 7.44
C SER A 24 -4.18 -0.87 6.09
N ILE A 25 -3.11 -1.02 5.29
CA ILE A 25 -3.15 -1.67 3.97
C ILE A 25 -2.23 -2.88 3.95
N HIS A 26 -2.46 -3.79 3.00
CA HIS A 26 -1.60 -4.95 2.84
C HIS A 26 -0.18 -4.55 2.44
N TYR A 27 0.80 -5.13 3.14
CA TYR A 27 2.23 -4.96 2.81
C TYR A 27 2.55 -5.29 1.35
N GLN A 28 1.83 -6.25 0.75
CA GLN A 28 1.98 -6.60 -0.66
C GLN A 28 1.62 -5.43 -1.60
N LEU A 29 0.58 -4.65 -1.26
CA LEU A 29 0.19 -3.46 -2.01
C LEU A 29 1.28 -2.40 -1.91
N VAL A 30 1.80 -2.15 -0.71
CA VAL A 30 2.90 -1.20 -0.47
C VAL A 30 4.14 -1.59 -1.29
N LEU A 31 4.49 -2.87 -1.32
CA LEU A 31 5.59 -3.39 -2.14
C LEU A 31 5.37 -3.11 -3.64
N SER A 32 4.19 -3.44 -4.18
CA SER A 32 3.89 -3.22 -5.59
C SER A 32 3.96 -1.76 -5.99
N ILE A 33 3.52 -0.85 -5.12
CA ILE A 33 3.62 0.60 -5.33
C ILE A 33 5.09 1.05 -5.30
N ALA A 34 5.84 0.58 -4.31
CA ALA A 34 7.25 0.92 -4.17
C ALA A 34 8.09 0.41 -5.36
N GLU A 35 7.76 -0.77 -5.91
CA GLU A 35 8.37 -1.28 -7.14
C GLU A 35 8.03 -0.43 -8.38
N ASN A 36 6.81 0.10 -8.46
CA ASN A 36 6.36 0.96 -9.55
C ASN A 36 7.07 2.33 -9.55
N LEU A 37 7.30 2.90 -8.36
CA LEU A 37 8.06 4.15 -8.19
C LEU A 37 9.57 3.99 -8.47
N GLY A 38 10.07 2.75 -8.38
CA GLY A 38 11.42 2.39 -8.73
C GLY A 38 12.47 2.69 -7.63
N PRO A 39 13.77 2.50 -7.96
CA PRO A 39 14.84 2.43 -6.95
C PRO A 39 15.18 3.78 -6.29
N LYS A 40 14.74 4.90 -6.89
CA LYS A 40 14.74 6.20 -6.24
C LYS A 40 13.39 6.37 -5.56
N GLU A 41 13.21 5.63 -4.48
CA GLU A 41 11.97 5.66 -3.71
C GLU A 41 11.74 7.08 -3.19
N ASP A 42 10.77 7.78 -3.80
CA ASP A 42 10.31 9.06 -3.27
C ASP A 42 9.34 8.74 -2.13
N PHE A 43 9.79 8.97 -0.91
CA PHE A 43 8.98 8.73 0.29
C PHE A 43 7.62 9.42 0.24
N ASN A 44 7.55 10.64 -0.32
CA ASN A 44 6.28 11.35 -0.45
C ASN A 44 5.44 10.76 -1.59
N GLY A 45 6.09 10.40 -2.69
CA GLY A 45 5.44 9.72 -3.83
C GLY A 45 4.78 8.40 -3.44
N LEU A 46 5.42 7.62 -2.56
CA LEU A 46 4.85 6.37 -2.03
C LEU A 46 3.54 6.62 -1.29
N ILE A 47 3.50 7.63 -0.42
CA ILE A 47 2.29 7.98 0.33
C ILE A 47 1.19 8.45 -0.62
N ILE A 48 1.50 9.31 -1.59
CA ILE A 48 0.51 9.79 -2.57
C ILE A 48 -0.12 8.64 -3.35
N GLU A 49 0.69 7.70 -3.88
CA GLU A 49 0.17 6.54 -4.61
C GLU A 49 -0.64 5.58 -3.70
N ILE A 50 -0.24 5.41 -2.44
CA ILE A 50 -1.00 4.63 -1.47
C ILE A 50 -2.39 5.21 -1.27
N TRP A 51 -2.50 6.53 -1.11
CA TRP A 51 -3.78 7.20 -0.91
C TRP A 51 -4.68 7.03 -2.14
N ASP A 52 -4.13 7.25 -3.34
CA ASP A 52 -4.85 7.08 -4.60
C ASP A 52 -5.37 5.63 -4.79
N LYS A 53 -4.54 4.63 -4.48
CA LYS A 53 -4.91 3.21 -4.60
C LYS A 53 -5.85 2.74 -3.49
N LYS A 54 -5.74 3.30 -2.28
CA LYS A 54 -6.66 3.00 -1.17
C LYS A 54 -8.08 3.44 -1.50
N GLU A 55 -8.25 4.63 -2.09
CA GLU A 55 -9.55 5.15 -2.50
C GLU A 55 -10.26 4.24 -3.53
N ILE A 56 -9.48 3.47 -4.31
CA ILE A 56 -10.00 2.55 -5.33
C ILE A 56 -10.30 1.15 -4.75
N GLY A 57 -9.75 0.79 -3.59
CA GLY A 57 -9.80 -0.56 -3.01
C GLY A 57 -10.95 -0.84 -2.04
N ASP A 58 -11.72 0.19 -1.64
CA ASP A 58 -12.87 0.07 -0.73
C ASP A 58 -14.18 -0.29 -1.44
N TYR A 59 -14.15 -0.71 -2.70
CA TYR A 59 -15.20 -1.55 -3.26
C TYR A 59 -14.85 -2.97 -2.87
N GLU A 60 -15.25 -3.37 -1.66
CA GLU A 60 -15.46 -4.80 -1.43
C GLU A 60 -16.32 -5.28 -2.60
N GLU A 61 -15.79 -6.23 -3.34
CA GLU A 61 -16.61 -7.08 -4.18
C GLU A 61 -17.53 -7.78 -3.18
N ASP A 62 -18.63 -7.11 -2.84
CA ASP A 62 -19.87 -7.73 -2.43
C ASP A 62 -20.21 -8.67 -3.61
N ASN A 63 -19.53 -9.81 -3.64
CA ASN A 63 -20.09 -11.06 -4.07
C ASN A 63 -21.19 -11.39 -3.04
N ASP A 64 -22.21 -10.54 -2.96
CA ASP A 64 -23.53 -11.07 -3.22
C ASP A 64 -23.41 -11.43 -4.72
N ASP A 65 -23.04 -12.65 -5.11
CA ASP A 65 -23.97 -13.77 -5.06
C ASP A 65 -25.41 -13.25 -4.92
N ASP A 66 -25.77 -12.31 -5.81
CA ASP A 66 -27.13 -12.04 -6.24
C ASP A 66 -27.53 -13.35 -6.93
N ASP A 67 -27.83 -14.32 -6.07
CA ASP A 67 -28.76 -15.40 -6.32
C ASP A 67 -30.04 -14.65 -6.69
N TRP A 68 -30.14 -14.27 -7.97
CA TRP A 68 -31.36 -13.82 -8.60
C TRP A 68 -32.30 -15.01 -8.48
N GLU A 69 -32.91 -15.17 -7.30
CA GLU A 69 -33.93 -16.17 -7.07
C GLU A 69 -35.00 -15.94 -8.14
N ASP A 70 -35.09 -16.95 -9.00
CA ASP A 70 -36.13 -17.20 -9.98
C ASP A 70 -37.48 -16.64 -9.50
N TRP A 71 -38.03 -15.66 -10.24
CA TRP A 71 -39.44 -15.26 -10.12
C TRP A 71 -40.09 -15.17 -11.50
#